data_AF-A0A7S2PTR2-F1
#
_entry.id   AF-A0A7S2PTR2-F1
#
_cell.length_a   1.000
_cell.length_b   1.000
_cell.length_c   1.000
_cell.angle_alpha   90.00
_cell.angle_beta   90.00
_cell.angle_gamma   90.00
#
_symmetry.space_group_name_H-M   'P 1'
#
loop_
_entity.id
_entity.type
_entity.pdbx_description
1 polymer ?
#
loop_
_entity_poly.entity_id
_entity_poly.type
_entity_poly.pdbx_seq_one_letter_code
_entity_poly.pdbx_strand_id
1 'polypeptide(L)'
;DPWGLEPHGEHRDIHELTAEHPAMRRHVLLARRAARQYQCYDATARVAMTFGTNNFLSALAHYSLGYVGVQDGAPWVALGCSVTFGAMAAAMVMIDFSLTRCQQVTLQSLRVLG
;
A
#
# COMPACT_ATOMS: atom_id res chain seq x y z
N ASP A 1 -5.78 -29.41 14.01
CA ASP A 1 -5.70 -28.30 13.06
C ASP A 1 -6.95 -28.28 12.17
N PRO A 2 -7.83 -27.26 12.27
CA PRO A 2 -9.03 -27.13 11.45
C PRO A 2 -8.75 -26.94 9.94
N TRP A 3 -7.52 -26.60 9.56
CA TRP A 3 -7.11 -26.41 8.16
C TRP A 3 -6.21 -27.54 7.63
N GLY A 4 -5.87 -28.54 8.45
CA GLY A 4 -5.03 -29.68 8.04
C GLY A 4 -3.63 -29.30 7.55
N LEU A 5 -3.15 -28.12 7.91
CA LEU A 5 -1.81 -27.60 7.66
C LEU A 5 -0.75 -28.28 8.55
N GLU A 6 -1.08 -28.78 9.74
CA GLU A 6 -0.13 -29.41 10.66
C GLU A 6 -0.31 -30.94 10.69
N PRO A 7 0.80 -31.71 10.56
CA PRO A 7 0.75 -33.16 10.71
C PRO A 7 0.45 -33.56 12.17
N HIS A 8 -0.19 -34.73 12.37
CA HIS A 8 -0.48 -35.25 13.71
C HIS A 8 0.83 -35.62 14.42
N GLY A 9 0.99 -35.21 15.69
CA GLY A 9 2.22 -35.33 16.50
C GLY A 9 2.65 -36.74 16.89
N GLU A 10 2.24 -37.76 16.13
CA GLU A 10 2.59 -39.17 16.34
C GLU A 10 3.93 -39.55 15.69
N HIS A 11 4.47 -38.71 14.80
CA HIS A 11 5.74 -38.95 14.12
C HIS A 11 6.93 -38.47 14.97
N ARG A 12 7.89 -39.37 15.24
CA ARG A 12 9.08 -39.15 16.07
C ARG A 12 10.08 -38.13 15.48
N ASP A 13 9.90 -37.76 14.21
CA ASP A 13 10.61 -36.69 13.49
C ASP A 13 9.70 -35.46 13.33
N ILE A 14 9.40 -34.80 14.45
CA ILE A 14 8.63 -33.56 14.42
C ILE A 14 9.56 -32.45 13.89
N HIS A 15 9.32 -31.99 12.67
CA HIS A 15 10.04 -30.90 12.01
C HIS A 15 10.19 -29.65 12.93
N GLU A 16 9.19 -29.37 13.75
CA GLU A 16 9.16 -28.23 14.67
C GLU A 16 10.23 -28.29 15.77
N LEU A 17 10.75 -29.49 16.07
CA LEU A 17 11.85 -29.74 17.00
C LEU A 17 13.21 -29.77 16.30
N THR A 18 13.23 -29.77 14.97
CA THR A 18 14.47 -29.68 14.18
C THR A 18 14.93 -28.23 14.16
N ALA A 19 16.23 -28.01 14.42
CA ALA A 19 16.83 -26.68 14.38
C ALA A 19 16.91 -26.16 12.94
N GLU A 20 15.78 -25.76 12.37
CA GLU A 20 15.71 -25.11 11.07
C GLU A 20 15.88 -23.60 11.20
N HIS A 21 16.58 -23.04 10.22
CA HIS A 21 16.71 -21.59 10.09
C HIS A 21 15.31 -20.94 10.04
N PRO A 22 15.03 -19.89 10.84
CA PRO A 22 13.68 -19.31 10.98
C PRO A 22 12.99 -18.97 9.65
N ALA A 23 13.78 -18.59 8.63
CA ALA A 23 13.29 -18.25 7.29
C ALA A 23 12.79 -19.45 6.45
N MET A 24 13.19 -20.68 6.79
CA MET A 24 12.85 -21.91 6.06
C MET A 24 11.62 -22.63 6.62
N ARG A 25 11.10 -22.15 7.76
CA ARG A 25 9.92 -22.74 8.40
C ARG A 25 8.72 -22.72 7.44
N ARG A 26 7.95 -23.82 7.45
CA ARG A 26 6.83 -24.05 6.52
C ARG A 26 5.81 -22.91 6.50
N HIS A 27 5.46 -22.31 7.64
CA HIS A 27 4.53 -21.19 7.70
C HIS A 27 5.07 -19.92 7.00
N VAL A 28 6.39 -19.68 7.06
CA VAL A 28 7.04 -18.57 6.33
C VAL A 28 6.97 -18.83 4.83
N LEU A 29 7.19 -20.07 4.39
CA LEU A 29 7.06 -20.46 2.98
C LEU A 29 5.62 -20.33 2.48
N LEU A 30 4.64 -20.74 3.27
CA LEU A 30 3.23 -20.58 2.96
C LEU A 30 2.86 -19.10 2.83
N ALA A 31 3.27 -18.27 3.79
CA ALA A 31 3.06 -16.82 3.75
C ALA A 31 3.73 -16.17 2.52
N ARG A 32 4.95 -16.58 2.15
CA ARG A 32 5.64 -16.10 0.95
C ARG A 32 4.91 -16.47 -0.34
N ARG A 33 4.40 -17.71 -0.44
CA ARG A 33 3.61 -18.15 -1.60
C ARG A 33 2.30 -17.36 -1.71
N ALA A 34 1.59 -17.20 -0.59
CA ALA A 34 0.38 -16.38 -0.54
C ALA A 34 0.69 -14.93 -0.95
N ALA A 35 1.71 -14.32 -0.37
CA ALA A 35 2.14 -12.96 -0.70
C ALA A 35 2.42 -12.82 -2.21
N ARG A 36 3.14 -13.77 -2.82
CA ARG A 36 3.40 -13.76 -4.27
C ARG A 36 2.12 -13.83 -5.11
N GLN A 37 1.14 -14.62 -4.69
CA GLN A 37 -0.15 -14.72 -5.39
C GLN A 37 -0.96 -13.42 -5.32
N TYR A 38 -0.84 -12.66 -4.23
CA TYR A 38 -1.55 -11.38 -4.04
C TYR A 38 -0.76 -10.15 -4.50
N GLN A 39 0.45 -10.30 -5.04
CA GLN A 39 1.28 -9.16 -5.45
C GLN A 39 0.59 -8.25 -6.48
N CYS A 40 -0.07 -8.82 -7.49
CA CYS A 40 -0.78 -8.02 -8.49
C CYS A 40 -1.97 -7.29 -7.88
N TYR A 41 -2.73 -7.95 -6.99
CA TYR A 41 -3.85 -7.33 -6.29
C TYR A 41 -3.39 -6.18 -5.37
N ASP A 42 -2.31 -6.37 -4.61
CA ASP A 42 -1.73 -5.32 -3.77
C ASP A 42 -1.27 -4.12 -4.61
N ALA A 43 -0.64 -4.36 -5.76
CA ALA A 43 -0.22 -3.31 -6.68
C ALA A 43 -1.42 -2.53 -7.24
N THR A 44 -2.47 -3.22 -7.71
CA THR A 44 -3.69 -2.57 -8.20
C THR A 44 -4.41 -1.79 -7.09
N ALA A 45 -4.50 -2.36 -5.88
CA ALA A 45 -5.11 -1.71 -4.74
C ALA A 45 -4.35 -0.44 -4.34
N ARG A 46 -3.01 -0.47 -4.34
CA ARG A 46 -2.18 0.71 -4.06
C ARG A 46 -2.46 1.82 -5.07
N VAL A 47 -2.44 1.50 -6.36
CA VAL A 47 -2.73 2.48 -7.43
C VAL A 47 -4.15 3.05 -7.28
N ALA A 48 -5.16 2.21 -7.06
CA ALA A 48 -6.54 2.64 -6.89
C ALA A 48 -6.72 3.55 -5.66
N MET A 49 -6.05 3.23 -4.54
CA MET A 49 -6.05 4.08 -3.34
C MET A 49 -5.43 5.44 -3.64
N THR A 50 -4.24 5.50 -4.25
CA THR A 50 -3.58 6.77 -4.58
C THR A 50 -4.48 7.67 -5.42
N PHE A 51 -5.07 7.14 -6.50
CA PHE A 51 -5.97 7.91 -7.35
C PHE A 51 -7.26 8.31 -6.63
N GLY A 52 -7.88 7.36 -5.91
CA GLY A 52 -9.12 7.59 -5.17
C GLY A 52 -8.95 8.66 -4.09
N THR A 53 -7.88 8.58 -3.30
CA THR A 53 -7.63 9.54 -2.23
C THR A 53 -7.26 10.91 -2.77
N ASN A 54 -6.49 11.02 -3.86
CA ASN A 54 -6.22 12.31 -4.49
C ASN A 54 -7.51 13.00 -4.98
N ASN A 55 -8.40 12.26 -5.63
CA ASN A 55 -9.70 12.80 -6.05
C ASN A 55 -10.58 13.19 -4.85
N PHE A 56 -10.57 12.37 -3.80
CA PHE A 56 -11.32 12.65 -2.58
C PHE A 56 -10.81 13.90 -1.84
N LEU A 57 -9.49 14.06 -1.70
CA LEU A 57 -8.88 15.25 -1.11
C LEU A 57 -9.17 16.51 -1.92
N SER A 58 -9.16 16.41 -3.26
CA SER A 58 -9.56 17.52 -4.13
C SER A 58 -11.03 17.90 -3.92
N ALA A 59 -11.93 16.91 -3.81
CA ALA A 59 -13.33 17.15 -3.50
C ALA A 59 -13.52 17.83 -2.13
N LEU A 60 -12.80 17.39 -1.10
CA LEU A 60 -12.82 18.00 0.24
C LEU A 60 -12.29 19.45 0.23
N ALA A 61 -11.24 19.73 -0.55
CA ALA A 61 -10.74 21.10 -0.70
C ALA A 61 -11.81 22.02 -1.30
N HIS A 62 -12.45 21.61 -2.40
CA HIS A 62 -13.55 22.36 -3.02
C HIS A 62 -14.75 22.50 -2.08
N TYR A 63 -15.10 21.44 -1.36
CA TYR A 63 -16.16 21.48 -0.36
C TYR A 63 -15.86 22.50 0.74
N SER A 64 -14.62 22.51 1.25
CA SER A 64 -14.22 23.45 2.31
C SER A 64 -14.26 24.91 1.83
N LEU A 65 -13.86 25.18 0.58
CA LEU A 65 -13.96 26.51 -0.02
C LEU A 65 -15.42 26.97 -0.17
N GLY A 66 -16.30 26.08 -0.63
CA GLY A 66 -17.72 26.40 -0.80
C GLY A 66 -18.45 26.57 0.54
N TYR A 67 -18.33 25.59 1.44
CA TYR A 67 -19.06 25.60 2.70
C TYR A 67 -18.45 26.59 3.70
N VAL A 68 -17.20 26.39 4.11
CA VAL A 68 -16.54 27.21 5.14
C VAL A 68 -16.20 28.60 4.62
N GLY A 69 -15.79 28.69 3.36
CA GLY A 69 -15.43 29.97 2.75
C GLY A 69 -16.64 30.85 2.45
N VAL A 70 -17.67 30.30 1.81
CA VAL A 70 -18.83 31.09 1.34
C VAL A 70 -19.95 31.14 2.38
N GLN A 71 -20.35 30.01 2.98
CA GLN A 71 -21.49 30.00 3.90
C GLN A 71 -21.13 30.54 5.27
N ASP A 72 -20.01 30.09 5.86
CA ASP A 72 -19.58 30.54 7.19
C ASP A 72 -18.80 31.87 7.16
N GLY A 73 -18.47 32.37 5.96
CA GLY A 73 -17.75 33.64 5.79
C GLY A 73 -16.32 33.61 6.35
N ALA A 74 -15.71 32.43 6.48
CA ALA A 74 -14.39 32.23 7.07
C ALA A 74 -13.34 31.83 6.01
N PRO A 75 -12.94 32.75 5.10
CA PRO A 75 -12.08 32.42 3.96
C PRO A 75 -10.68 31.96 4.38
N TRP A 76 -10.13 32.49 5.48
CA TRP A 76 -8.81 32.10 5.97
C TRP A 76 -8.77 30.65 6.45
N VAL A 77 -9.84 30.19 7.11
CA VAL A 77 -9.95 28.80 7.57
C VAL A 77 -10.11 27.88 6.36
N ALA A 78 -10.94 28.25 5.39
CA ALA A 78 -11.15 27.48 4.16
C ALA A 78 -9.86 27.34 3.32
N LEU A 79 -9.06 28.41 3.22
CA LEU A 79 -7.73 28.36 2.60
C LEU A 79 -6.78 27.45 3.38
N GLY A 80 -6.78 27.55 4.71
CA GLY A 80 -6.01 26.65 5.57
C GLY A 80 -6.34 25.17 5.31
N CYS A 81 -7.62 24.82 5.29
CA CYS A 81 -8.08 23.46 4.96
C CYS A 81 -7.66 23.01 3.55
N SER A 82 -7.76 23.90 2.56
CA SER A 82 -7.37 23.57 1.18
C SER A 82 -5.86 23.30 1.07
N VAL A 83 -5.05 24.08 1.78
CA VAL A 83 -3.59 23.88 1.84
C VAL A 83 -3.25 22.56 2.55
N THR A 84 -3.92 22.21 3.65
CA THR A 84 -3.66 20.95 4.35
C THR A 84 -4.04 19.74 3.50
N PHE A 85 -5.20 19.76 2.81
CA PHE A 85 -5.57 18.68 1.89
C PHE A 85 -4.62 18.58 0.70
N GLY A 86 -4.16 19.71 0.15
CA GLY A 86 -3.14 19.73 -0.90
C GLY A 86 -1.79 19.15 -0.44
N ALA A 87 -1.37 19.47 0.79
CA ALA A 87 -0.16 18.91 1.38
C ALA A 87 -0.28 17.39 1.61
N MET A 88 -1.44 16.90 2.04
CA MET A 88 -1.71 15.46 2.17
C MET A 88 -1.63 14.76 0.82
N ALA A 89 -2.24 15.33 -0.23
CA ALA A 89 -2.19 14.76 -1.58
C ALA A 89 -0.74 14.69 -2.09
N ALA A 90 0.04 15.76 -1.90
CA ALA A 90 1.47 15.76 -2.25
C ALA A 90 2.27 14.72 -1.46
N ALA A 91 2.02 14.58 -0.15
CA ALA A 91 2.69 13.58 0.68
C ALA A 91 2.37 12.15 0.23
N MET A 92 1.11 11.85 -0.12
CA MET A 92 0.73 10.53 -0.65
C MET A 92 1.46 10.21 -1.94
N VAL A 93 1.51 11.17 -2.86
CA VAL A 93 2.28 11.04 -4.10
C VAL A 93 3.76 10.77 -3.79
N MET A 94 4.37 11.52 -2.87
CA MET A 94 5.78 11.28 -2.50
C MET A 94 6.04 9.90 -1.92
N ILE A 95 5.13 9.40 -1.08
CA ILE A 95 5.23 8.05 -0.50
C ILE A 95 5.14 7.00 -1.59
N ASP A 96 4.17 7.11 -2.51
CA ASP A 96 3.98 6.13 -3.59
C ASP A 96 5.10 6.17 -4.63
N PHE A 97 5.61 7.36 -4.98
CA PHE A 97 6.75 7.50 -5.89
C PHE A 97 8.07 7.01 -5.28
N SER A 98 8.23 7.01 -3.96
CA SER A 98 9.43 6.45 -3.31
C SER A 98 9.59 4.94 -3.58
N LEU A 99 8.48 4.21 -3.76
CA LEU A 99 8.47 2.79 -4.15
C LEU A 99 8.75 2.58 -5.66
N THR A 100 8.59 3.62 -6.49
CA THR A 100 8.64 3.52 -7.96
C THR A 100 10.07 3.55 -8.55
N ARG A 101 11.12 3.77 -7.73
CA ARG A 101 12.52 3.81 -8.23
C ARG A 101 12.95 2.55 -8.98
N CYS A 102 12.49 1.36 -8.56
CA CYS A 102 12.79 0.11 -9.28
C CYS A 102 12.11 0.05 -10.65
N GLN A 103 10.88 0.56 -10.79
CA GLN A 103 10.16 0.59 -12.07
C GLN A 103 10.71 1.66 -13.04
N GLN A 104 11.24 2.78 -12.52
CA GLN A 104 11.94 3.77 -13.35
C GLN A 104 13.19 3.19 -14.01
N VAL A 105 13.94 2.32 -13.31
CA VAL A 105 15.10 1.61 -13.89
C VAL A 105 14.65 0.65 -14.99
N THR A 106 13.54 -0.07 -14.81
CA THR A 106 13.01 -1.00 -15.83
C THR A 106 12.47 -0.27 -17.07
N LEU A 107 11.82 0.89 -16.88
CA LEU A 107 11.36 1.73 -17.99
C LEU A 107 12.52 2.38 -18.75
N GLN A 108 13.57 2.79 -18.04
CA GLN A 108 14.78 3.32 -18.68
C GLN A 108 15.55 2.23 -19.44
N SER A 109 15.64 1.01 -18.91
CA SER A 109 16.29 -0.10 -19.63
C SER A 109 15.52 -0.49 -20.89
N LEU A 110 14.19 -0.47 -20.87
CA LEU A 110 13.34 -0.74 -22.05
C LEU A 110 13.46 0.33 -23.14
N ARG A 111 13.82 1.56 -22.79
CA ARG A 111 14.00 2.68 -23.73
C ARG A 111 15.41 2.77 -24.33
N VAL A 112 16.38 2.06 -23.77
CA VAL A 112 17.76 1.97 -24.27
C VAL A 112 17.96 0.72 -25.15
N LEU A 113 17.12 -0.31 -25.00
CA LEU A 113 17.20 -1.58 -25.72
C LEU A 113 16.26 -1.69 -26.95
N GLY A 114 15.41 -0.70 -27.18
CA GLY A 114 14.57 -0.56 -28.38
C GLY A 114 14.89 0.74 -29.09
#